data_AF-A0AA38EE25-F1
#
_entry.id   AF-A0AA38EE25-F1
#
_cell.length_a   1.000
_cell.length_b   1.000
_cell.length_c   1.000
_cell.angle_alpha   90.00
_cell.angle_beta   90.00
_cell.angle_gamma   90.00
#
_symmetry.space_group_name_H-M   'P 1'
#
loop_
_entity.id
_entity.type
_entity.pdbx_description
1 polymer ?
#
loop_
_entity_poly.entity_id
_entity_poly.type
_entity_poly.pdbx_seq_one_letter_code
_entity_poly.pdbx_strand_id
1 'polypeptide(L)'
;MTSATLDYYRTADVRDRMTLTAMHASLKHCLGALRRECGSWLEVGAPPTDEVNARRTELVNSLQASGARPTVDTGIMFDKVCALTDTENKRYREAYGRLRAMVNRDLLQHISVEIDTLADVVAGIMLDLQSTHGSTFDGGITEERRRKIGAALTSVTGALHDHREHSVENAAKAFGHNSTQAEAVSALFDDLKRSSFDYRWLSELHHWLQHNDGAALRYQFTARRLGEPHVDVHLDRQHMALRADQPNSKWLAPNELAVMTRDPSVLDMINAIQPKMNALQAQIDTIMYPTVADDVAAVKDLIGRFGGQKGLDALKSAPGSIQEPWSPPHLSPRVLSFVRAFGQPL
;
A
#
# COMPACT_ATOMS: atom_id res chain seq x y z
N MET A 1 -16.10 -2.70 15.39
CA MET A 1 -14.65 -2.81 15.11
C MET A 1 -14.06 -3.75 16.14
N THR A 2 -13.28 -4.75 15.73
CA THR A 2 -12.67 -5.68 16.69
C THR A 2 -11.48 -5.01 17.37
N SER A 3 -11.14 -5.44 18.59
CA SER A 3 -9.93 -4.99 19.30
C SER A 3 -8.67 -5.12 18.42
N ALA A 4 -8.63 -6.15 17.57
CA ALA A 4 -7.56 -6.40 16.61
C ALA A 4 -7.44 -5.34 15.50
N THR A 5 -8.57 -4.81 15.00
CA THR A 5 -8.52 -3.73 13.99
C THR A 5 -8.03 -2.43 14.63
N LEU A 6 -8.48 -2.15 15.85
CA LEU A 6 -8.06 -0.98 16.62
C LEU A 6 -6.58 -1.03 16.98
N ASP A 7 -6.06 -2.19 17.35
CA ASP A 7 -4.64 -2.40 17.68
C ASP A 7 -3.73 -2.21 16.45
N TYR A 8 -4.10 -2.80 15.30
CA TYR A 8 -3.38 -2.61 14.03
C TYR A 8 -3.20 -1.13 13.64
N TYR A 9 -4.23 -0.30 13.85
CA TYR A 9 -4.19 1.12 13.52
C TYR A 9 -3.55 2.00 14.59
N ARG A 10 -3.49 1.55 15.85
CA ARG A 10 -3.05 2.37 16.99
C ARG A 10 -1.60 2.14 17.40
N THR A 11 -1.01 0.99 17.09
CA THR A 11 0.33 0.67 17.55
C THR A 11 1.39 1.30 16.64
N ALA A 12 2.20 2.19 17.21
CA ALA A 12 3.15 3.01 16.43
C ALA A 12 4.32 2.20 15.88
N ASP A 13 4.82 1.22 16.64
CA ASP A 13 5.91 0.32 16.23
C ASP A 13 5.37 -0.84 15.40
N VAL A 14 5.96 -1.08 14.22
CA VAL A 14 5.60 -2.19 13.32
C VAL A 14 5.87 -3.55 13.98
N ARG A 15 6.84 -3.64 14.90
CA ARG A 15 7.20 -4.89 15.60
C ARG A 15 6.15 -5.31 16.62
N ASP A 16 5.40 -4.35 17.15
CA ASP A 16 4.32 -4.58 18.11
C ASP A 16 2.93 -4.57 17.45
N ARG A 17 2.85 -4.26 16.15
CA ARG A 17 1.60 -4.34 15.39
C ARG A 17 1.21 -5.79 15.17
N MET A 18 -0.03 -6.11 15.50
CA MET A 18 -0.67 -7.33 15.05
C MET A 18 -0.48 -7.49 13.53
N THR A 19 -0.03 -8.65 13.05
CA THR A 19 0.29 -8.81 11.63
C THR A 19 -0.95 -8.64 10.76
N LEU A 20 -0.78 -8.12 9.53
CA LEU A 20 -1.89 -7.96 8.57
C LEU A 20 -2.65 -9.28 8.38
N THR A 21 -1.94 -10.41 8.37
CA THR A 21 -2.50 -11.76 8.30
C THR A 21 -3.40 -12.08 9.49
N ALA A 22 -2.98 -11.73 10.72
CA ALA A 22 -3.78 -11.95 11.92
C ALA A 22 -5.02 -11.03 11.95
N MET A 23 -4.88 -9.79 11.48
CA MET A 23 -6.00 -8.85 11.34
C MET A 23 -7.02 -9.35 10.31
N HIS A 24 -6.58 -9.77 9.13
CA HIS A 24 -7.43 -10.37 8.10
C HIS A 24 -8.10 -11.66 8.56
N ALA A 25 -7.39 -12.53 9.29
CA ALA A 25 -7.97 -13.75 9.85
C ALA A 25 -9.07 -13.44 10.87
N SER A 26 -8.85 -12.47 11.76
CA SER A 26 -9.86 -11.99 12.72
C SER A 26 -11.09 -11.42 12.01
N LEU A 27 -10.87 -10.58 10.99
CA LEU A 27 -11.94 -9.93 10.23
C LEU A 27 -12.75 -10.95 9.43
N LYS A 28 -12.08 -11.90 8.76
CA LYS A 28 -12.72 -13.01 8.04
C LYS A 28 -13.54 -13.91 8.97
N HIS A 29 -13.04 -14.17 10.18
CA HIS A 29 -13.77 -14.94 11.18
C HIS A 29 -15.05 -14.21 11.62
N CYS A 30 -14.97 -12.91 11.92
CA CYS A 30 -16.12 -12.10 12.30
C CYS A 30 -17.17 -11.98 11.17
N LEU A 31 -16.73 -11.71 9.94
CA LEU A 31 -17.64 -11.65 8.79
C LEU A 31 -18.26 -13.01 8.48
N GLY A 32 -17.51 -14.10 8.66
CA GLY A 32 -18.03 -15.46 8.53
C GLY A 32 -19.08 -15.80 9.59
N ALA A 33 -18.91 -15.34 10.83
CA ALA A 33 -19.90 -15.49 11.88
C ALA A 33 -21.18 -14.70 11.57
N LEU A 34 -21.05 -13.42 11.20
CA LEU A 34 -22.16 -12.56 10.77
C LEU A 34 -22.93 -13.14 9.59
N ARG A 35 -22.23 -13.66 8.58
CA ARG A 35 -22.88 -14.29 7.42
C ARG A 35 -23.71 -15.51 7.80
N ARG A 36 -23.21 -16.36 8.69
CA ARG A 36 -23.96 -17.54 9.19
C ARG A 36 -25.19 -17.12 9.99
N GLU A 37 -25.05 -16.09 10.81
CA GLU A 37 -26.13 -15.57 11.63
C GLU A 37 -27.23 -14.91 10.78
N CYS A 38 -26.87 -14.08 9.79
CA CYS A 38 -27.81 -13.55 8.80
C CYS A 38 -28.48 -14.66 7.98
N GLY A 39 -27.76 -15.72 7.64
CA GLY A 39 -28.32 -16.91 6.97
C GLY A 39 -29.39 -17.59 7.84
N SER A 40 -29.09 -17.79 9.12
CA SER A 40 -30.05 -18.34 10.09
C SER A 40 -31.31 -17.47 10.25
N TRP A 41 -31.18 -16.15 10.21
CA TRP A 41 -32.33 -15.23 10.28
C TRP A 41 -33.20 -15.25 9.03
N LEU A 42 -32.61 -15.53 7.87
CA LEU A 42 -33.36 -15.69 6.62
C LEU A 42 -34.15 -17.01 6.58
N GLU A 43 -33.63 -18.06 7.21
CA GLU A 43 -34.28 -19.38 7.24
C GLU A 43 -35.32 -19.54 8.36
N VAL A 44 -35.05 -18.97 9.54
CA VAL A 44 -35.84 -19.19 10.77
C VAL A 44 -36.66 -17.95 11.16
N GLY A 45 -36.42 -16.81 10.51
CA GLY A 45 -37.02 -15.52 10.83
C GLY A 45 -36.10 -14.67 11.71
N ALA A 46 -36.26 -13.35 11.62
CA ALA A 46 -35.47 -12.41 12.42
C ALA A 46 -35.79 -12.60 13.92
N PRO A 47 -34.79 -12.48 14.81
CA PRO A 47 -35.01 -12.62 16.24
C PRO A 47 -35.97 -11.54 16.75
N PRO A 48 -36.80 -11.85 17.76
CA PRO A 48 -37.70 -10.89 18.37
C PRO A 48 -36.92 -9.71 18.98
N THR A 49 -37.55 -8.53 18.99
CA THR A 49 -36.94 -7.26 19.43
C THR A 49 -36.29 -7.33 20.81
N ASP A 50 -36.85 -8.13 21.72
CA ASP A 50 -36.31 -8.31 23.08
C ASP A 50 -34.98 -9.05 23.09
N GLU A 51 -34.80 -10.01 22.19
CA GLU A 51 -33.54 -10.74 22.03
C GLU A 51 -32.47 -9.83 21.41
N VAL A 52 -32.84 -8.97 20.45
CA VAL A 52 -31.94 -7.97 19.88
C VAL A 52 -31.48 -6.98 20.94
N ASN A 53 -32.39 -6.53 21.82
CA ASN A 53 -32.07 -5.64 22.93
C ASN A 53 -31.21 -6.32 24.00
N ALA A 54 -31.45 -7.59 24.30
CA ALA A 54 -30.63 -8.38 25.22
C ALA A 54 -29.19 -8.52 24.69
N ARG A 55 -29.03 -8.91 23.41
CA ARG A 55 -27.71 -9.01 22.74
C ARG A 55 -26.98 -7.67 22.68
N ARG A 56 -27.70 -6.58 22.43
CA ARG A 56 -27.15 -5.22 22.48
C ARG A 56 -26.61 -4.89 23.87
N THR A 57 -27.38 -5.23 24.91
CA THR A 57 -27.00 -4.99 26.31
C THR A 57 -25.81 -5.86 26.71
N GLU A 58 -25.76 -7.12 26.28
CA GLU A 58 -24.64 -8.03 26.52
C GLU A 58 -23.35 -7.58 25.81
N LEU A 59 -23.47 -7.09 24.57
CA LEU A 59 -22.37 -6.48 23.83
C LEU A 59 -21.84 -5.22 24.55
N VAL A 60 -22.76 -4.36 25.01
CA VAL A 60 -22.44 -3.17 25.81
C VAL A 60 -21.70 -3.57 27.10
N ASN A 61 -22.16 -4.61 27.81
CA ASN A 61 -21.53 -5.09 29.04
C ASN A 61 -20.16 -5.75 28.77
N SER A 62 -20.01 -6.50 27.67
CA SER A 62 -18.73 -7.11 27.27
C SER A 62 -17.70 -6.05 26.83
N LEU A 63 -18.16 -4.98 26.18
CA LEU A 63 -17.35 -3.80 25.90
C LEU A 63 -16.93 -3.12 27.23
N GLN A 64 -17.85 -2.91 28.17
CA GLN A 64 -17.54 -2.36 29.50
C GLN A 64 -16.51 -3.19 30.27
N ALA A 65 -16.63 -4.53 30.26
CA ALA A 65 -15.75 -5.45 30.97
C ALA A 65 -14.34 -5.56 30.35
N SER A 66 -14.21 -5.35 29.04
CA SER A 66 -12.91 -5.32 28.34
C SER A 66 -12.17 -3.97 28.48
N GLY A 67 -12.67 -3.05 29.31
CA GLY A 67 -12.14 -1.70 29.45
C GLY A 67 -12.60 -0.72 28.37
N ALA A 68 -13.37 -1.19 27.38
CA ALA A 68 -14.01 -0.37 26.36
C ALA A 68 -15.39 0.12 26.85
N ARG A 69 -15.42 1.07 27.80
CA ARG A 69 -16.68 1.68 28.23
C ARG A 69 -17.45 2.28 27.03
N PRO A 70 -18.76 1.97 26.84
CA PRO A 70 -19.67 2.84 26.15
C PRO A 70 -19.71 4.14 26.95
N THR A 71 -19.34 5.23 26.29
CA THR A 71 -19.13 6.56 26.85
C THR A 71 -20.44 7.15 27.36
N VAL A 72 -20.85 6.73 28.55
CA VAL A 72 -21.45 7.64 29.52
C VAL A 72 -20.26 8.18 30.31
N ASP A 73 -19.87 9.41 29.99
CA ASP A 73 -18.95 10.26 30.75
C ASP A 73 -17.67 9.57 31.24
N THR A 74 -16.85 9.11 30.29
CA THR A 74 -15.45 8.80 30.63
C THR A 74 -14.67 10.09 30.52
N GLY A 75 -14.09 10.52 31.63
CA GLY A 75 -13.22 11.68 31.78
C GLY A 75 -11.94 11.60 30.93
N ILE A 76 -12.08 11.52 29.62
CA ILE A 76 -11.10 12.02 28.68
C ILE A 76 -11.24 13.54 28.78
N MET A 77 -10.52 14.12 29.73
CA MET A 77 -10.41 15.56 29.87
C MET A 77 -9.56 16.04 28.69
N PHE A 78 -10.20 16.73 27.75
CA PHE A 78 -9.49 17.46 26.71
C PHE A 78 -9.16 18.83 27.28
N ASP A 79 -7.88 19.08 27.54
CA ASP A 79 -7.46 20.42 27.89
C ASP A 79 -7.63 21.33 26.67
N LYS A 80 -8.39 22.42 26.84
CA LYS A 80 -8.51 23.42 25.80
C LYS A 80 -7.18 24.14 25.66
N VAL A 81 -6.41 23.78 24.65
CA VAL A 81 -5.11 24.41 24.40
C VAL A 81 -5.24 25.73 23.64
N CYS A 82 -6.10 25.79 22.61
CA CYS A 82 -6.36 27.02 21.87
C CYS A 82 -7.79 27.05 21.30
N ALA A 83 -8.27 28.25 20.99
CA ALA A 83 -9.47 28.45 20.18
C ALA A 83 -9.04 28.95 18.80
N LEU A 84 -9.59 28.35 17.74
CA LEU A 84 -9.33 28.76 16.37
C LEU A 84 -10.47 29.64 15.88
N THR A 85 -10.12 30.69 15.15
CA THR A 85 -11.10 31.41 14.31
C THR A 85 -11.54 30.53 13.14
N ASP A 86 -12.67 30.85 12.51
CA ASP A 86 -13.17 30.09 11.36
C ASP A 86 -12.18 30.08 10.18
N THR A 87 -11.47 31.19 9.98
CA THR A 87 -10.46 31.33 8.93
C THR A 87 -9.23 30.47 9.21
N GLU A 88 -8.75 30.44 10.45
CA GLU A 88 -7.66 29.55 10.88
C GLU A 88 -8.06 28.08 10.77
N ASN A 89 -9.24 27.72 11.28
CA ASN A 89 -9.75 26.34 11.21
C ASN A 89 -9.88 25.88 9.75
N LYS A 90 -10.42 26.73 8.87
CA LYS A 90 -10.51 26.44 7.44
C LYS A 90 -9.12 26.22 6.83
N ARG A 91 -8.18 27.14 7.07
CA ARG A 91 -6.79 27.05 6.58
C ARG A 91 -6.14 25.72 6.99
N TYR A 92 -6.23 25.35 8.26
CA TYR A 92 -5.61 24.11 8.74
C TYR A 92 -6.29 22.85 8.21
N ARG A 93 -7.62 22.81 8.17
CA ARG A 93 -8.36 21.65 7.66
C ARG A 93 -8.09 21.42 6.18
N GLU A 94 -8.00 22.48 5.39
CA GLU A 94 -7.69 22.39 3.96
C GLU A 94 -6.24 21.92 3.73
N ALA A 95 -5.27 22.52 4.43
CA ALA A 95 -3.86 22.11 4.36
C ALA A 95 -3.67 20.66 4.79
N TYR A 96 -4.22 20.28 5.93
CA TYR A 96 -4.18 18.90 6.42
C TYR A 96 -4.90 17.93 5.48
N GLY A 97 -6.04 18.33 4.89
CA GLY A 97 -6.76 17.55 3.89
C GLY A 97 -5.94 17.26 2.65
N ARG A 98 -5.22 18.28 2.13
CA ARG A 98 -4.29 18.12 1.00
C ARG A 98 -3.12 17.20 1.33
N LEU A 99 -2.46 17.41 2.47
CA LEU A 99 -1.36 16.54 2.92
C LEU A 99 -1.84 15.11 3.15
N ARG A 100 -3.02 14.92 3.74
CA ARG A 100 -3.60 13.59 3.92
C ARG A 100 -3.89 12.92 2.57
N ALA A 101 -4.41 13.66 1.60
CA ALA A 101 -4.63 13.14 0.26
C ALA A 101 -3.31 12.75 -0.41
N MET A 102 -2.27 13.57 -0.29
CA MET A 102 -0.92 13.26 -0.79
C MET A 102 -0.34 12.02 -0.12
N VAL A 103 -0.26 12.01 1.22
CA VAL A 103 0.39 10.95 2.01
C VAL A 103 -0.34 9.61 1.96
N ASN A 104 -1.67 9.61 1.78
CA ASN A 104 -2.46 8.39 1.67
C ASN A 104 -2.63 7.88 0.23
N ARG A 105 -2.17 8.61 -0.80
CA ARG A 105 -2.16 8.15 -2.19
C ARG A 105 -0.95 7.26 -2.43
N ASP A 106 -0.99 6.10 -1.79
CA ASP A 106 0.22 5.34 -1.54
C ASP A 106 0.44 4.19 -2.51
N LEU A 107 0.36 4.53 -3.79
CA LEU A 107 0.65 3.60 -4.88
C LEU A 107 2.10 3.11 -4.83
N LEU A 108 3.03 3.95 -4.36
CA LEU A 108 4.43 3.58 -4.15
C LEU A 108 4.62 2.62 -2.97
N GLN A 109 3.88 2.77 -1.86
CA GLN A 109 3.87 1.74 -0.81
C GLN A 109 3.26 0.44 -1.30
N HIS A 110 2.21 0.47 -2.13
CA HIS A 110 1.66 -0.76 -2.69
C HIS A 110 2.75 -1.52 -3.47
N ILE A 111 3.49 -0.84 -4.36
CA ILE A 111 4.65 -1.43 -5.04
C ILE A 111 5.66 -2.00 -4.04
N SER A 112 5.99 -1.25 -2.97
CA SER A 112 6.95 -1.71 -1.97
C SER A 112 6.47 -2.97 -1.23
N VAL A 113 5.19 -3.04 -0.88
CA VAL A 113 4.58 -4.22 -0.25
C VAL A 113 4.61 -5.43 -1.18
N GLU A 114 4.34 -5.24 -2.48
CA GLU A 114 4.43 -6.34 -3.44
C GLU A 114 5.87 -6.81 -3.65
N ILE A 115 6.86 -5.91 -3.62
CA ILE A 115 8.28 -6.25 -3.67
C ILE A 115 8.70 -7.03 -2.43
N ASP A 116 8.29 -6.60 -1.23
CA ASP A 116 8.57 -7.30 0.02
C ASP A 116 7.94 -8.70 0.00
N THR A 117 6.71 -8.82 -0.51
CA THR A 117 6.01 -10.10 -0.67
C THR A 117 6.76 -11.04 -1.64
N LEU A 118 7.31 -10.51 -2.73
CA LEU A 118 8.16 -11.29 -3.63
C LEU A 118 9.44 -11.75 -2.93
N ALA A 119 10.09 -10.87 -2.16
CA ALA A 119 11.29 -11.21 -1.40
C ALA A 119 11.02 -12.31 -0.38
N ASP A 120 9.88 -12.26 0.33
CA ASP A 120 9.44 -13.30 1.26
C ASP A 120 9.20 -14.64 0.56
N VAL A 121 8.60 -14.63 -0.64
CA VAL A 121 8.41 -15.85 -1.44
C VAL A 121 9.75 -16.45 -1.85
N VAL A 122 10.69 -15.64 -2.34
CA VAL A 122 12.03 -16.09 -2.73
C VAL A 122 12.79 -16.65 -1.52
N ALA A 123 12.79 -15.94 -0.39
CA ALA A 123 13.43 -16.36 0.84
C ALA A 123 12.84 -17.67 1.38
N GLY A 124 11.52 -17.82 1.35
CA GLY A 124 10.84 -19.06 1.72
C GLY A 124 11.27 -20.25 0.85
N ILE A 125 11.38 -20.05 -0.47
CA ILE A 125 11.87 -21.09 -1.39
C ILE A 125 13.34 -21.42 -1.12
N MET A 126 14.19 -20.42 -0.83
CA MET A 126 15.58 -20.65 -0.45
C MET A 126 15.67 -21.49 0.83
N LEU A 127 14.88 -21.17 1.87
CA LEU A 127 14.82 -21.96 3.11
C LEU A 127 14.32 -23.39 2.87
N ASP A 128 13.33 -23.57 2.00
CA ASP A 128 12.84 -24.91 1.61
C ASP A 128 13.93 -25.73 0.90
N LEU A 129 14.77 -25.08 0.07
CA LEU A 129 15.90 -25.71 -0.61
C LEU A 129 17.04 -26.10 0.35
N GLN A 130 17.15 -25.45 1.52
CA GLN A 130 18.13 -25.79 2.57
C GLN A 130 17.64 -26.90 3.50
N SER A 131 16.38 -26.83 3.91
CA SER A 131 15.82 -27.64 5.00
C SER A 131 15.42 -29.04 4.54
N THR A 132 14.82 -29.13 3.36
CA THR A 132 14.56 -30.41 2.71
C THR A 132 15.83 -30.76 1.94
N HIS A 133 16.20 -32.03 1.79
CA HIS A 133 17.15 -32.45 0.74
C HIS A 133 16.65 -32.14 -0.70
N GLY A 134 15.72 -31.18 -0.85
CA GLY A 134 15.74 -30.18 -1.90
C GLY A 134 15.70 -30.78 -3.28
N SER A 135 14.83 -31.77 -3.50
CA SER A 135 14.68 -32.35 -4.83
C SER A 135 14.22 -31.26 -5.79
N THR A 136 15.17 -30.74 -6.56
CA THR A 136 14.92 -29.98 -7.80
C THR A 136 14.43 -30.91 -8.91
N PHE A 137 14.46 -32.23 -8.68
CA PHE A 137 14.00 -33.26 -9.60
C PHE A 137 12.51 -33.59 -9.44
N ASP A 138 11.88 -33.15 -8.35
CA ASP A 138 10.44 -33.23 -8.21
C ASP A 138 9.79 -32.12 -9.05
N GLY A 139 9.18 -32.54 -10.16
CA GLY A 139 8.51 -31.63 -11.10
C GLY A 139 7.32 -30.90 -10.47
N GLY A 140 6.58 -31.54 -9.55
CA GLY A 140 5.43 -30.93 -8.89
C GLY A 140 5.85 -29.83 -7.91
N ILE A 141 6.87 -30.08 -7.10
CA ILE A 141 7.44 -29.07 -6.19
C ILE A 141 8.06 -27.91 -6.96
N THR A 142 8.78 -28.21 -8.04
CA THR A 142 9.41 -27.17 -8.87
C THR A 142 8.35 -26.31 -9.56
N GLU A 143 7.26 -26.90 -10.06
CA GLU A 143 6.15 -26.17 -10.65
C GLU A 143 5.40 -25.31 -9.61
N GLU A 144 5.22 -25.79 -8.39
CA GLU A 144 4.69 -24.99 -7.28
C GLU A 144 5.55 -23.75 -7.01
N ARG A 145 6.88 -23.92 -6.97
CA ARG A 145 7.83 -22.79 -6.79
C ARG A 145 7.72 -21.78 -7.92
N ARG A 146 7.67 -22.25 -9.18
CA ARG A 146 7.45 -21.39 -10.36
C ARG A 146 6.15 -20.62 -10.24
N ARG A 147 5.06 -21.28 -9.84
CA ARG A 147 3.74 -20.65 -9.70
C ARG A 147 3.72 -19.56 -8.62
N LYS A 148 4.34 -19.81 -7.46
CA LYS A 148 4.44 -18.84 -6.37
C LYS A 148 5.22 -17.60 -6.78
N ILE A 149 6.39 -17.77 -7.38
CA ILE A 149 7.20 -16.64 -7.85
C ILE A 149 6.47 -15.91 -9.00
N GLY A 150 5.91 -16.65 -9.96
CA GLY A 150 5.14 -16.07 -11.06
C GLY A 150 3.97 -15.22 -10.58
N ALA A 151 3.19 -15.69 -9.59
CA ALA A 151 2.10 -14.92 -9.01
C ALA A 151 2.59 -13.64 -8.32
N ALA A 152 3.69 -13.71 -7.56
CA ALA A 152 4.29 -12.53 -6.92
C ALA A 152 4.81 -11.52 -7.96
N LEU A 153 5.44 -11.98 -9.04
CA LEU A 153 5.88 -11.14 -10.15
C LEU A 153 4.70 -10.49 -10.90
N THR A 154 3.58 -11.21 -11.10
CA THR A 154 2.36 -10.62 -11.66
C THR A 154 1.84 -9.49 -10.77
N SER A 155 1.92 -9.66 -9.46
CA SER A 155 1.50 -8.64 -8.49
C SER A 155 2.40 -7.40 -8.54
N VAL A 156 3.73 -7.57 -8.51
CA VAL A 156 4.70 -6.45 -8.61
C VAL A 156 4.53 -5.69 -9.93
N THR A 157 4.49 -6.40 -11.06
CA THR A 157 4.34 -5.76 -12.38
C THR A 157 2.97 -5.10 -12.54
N GLY A 158 1.92 -5.65 -11.93
CA GLY A 158 0.60 -5.01 -11.83
C GLY A 158 0.63 -3.73 -11.01
N ALA A 159 1.28 -3.73 -9.85
CA ALA A 159 1.42 -2.54 -9.02
C ALA A 159 2.17 -1.40 -9.75
N LEU A 160 3.17 -1.73 -10.59
CA LEU A 160 3.85 -0.76 -11.45
C LEU A 160 2.91 -0.17 -12.52
N HIS A 161 2.11 -1.02 -13.16
CA HIS A 161 1.12 -0.58 -14.14
C HIS A 161 0.06 0.32 -13.50
N ASP A 162 -0.49 -0.11 -12.37
CA ASP A 162 -1.49 0.63 -11.61
C ASP A 162 -0.94 1.97 -11.11
N HIS A 163 0.33 2.02 -10.68
CA HIS A 163 0.96 3.27 -10.28
C HIS A 163 0.98 4.31 -11.40
N ARG A 164 1.31 3.89 -12.63
CA ARG A 164 1.25 4.78 -13.80
C ARG A 164 -0.18 5.24 -14.07
N GLU A 165 -1.10 4.30 -14.28
CA GLU A 165 -2.48 4.61 -14.68
C GLU A 165 -3.16 5.52 -13.66
N HIS A 166 -3.09 5.16 -12.37
CA HIS A 166 -3.71 5.96 -11.32
C HIS A 166 -3.02 7.31 -11.15
N SER A 167 -1.70 7.42 -11.33
CA SER A 167 -1.02 8.73 -11.22
C SER A 167 -1.49 9.69 -12.32
N VAL A 168 -1.56 9.21 -13.56
CA VAL A 168 -2.04 10.01 -14.71
C VAL A 168 -3.52 10.34 -14.55
N GLU A 169 -4.37 9.37 -14.20
CA GLU A 169 -5.80 9.60 -14.00
C GLU A 169 -6.05 10.58 -12.85
N ASN A 170 -5.28 10.50 -11.77
CA ASN A 170 -5.39 11.43 -10.66
C ASN A 170 -4.96 12.85 -11.05
N ALA A 171 -3.93 13.01 -11.87
CA ALA A 171 -3.54 14.30 -12.41
C ALA A 171 -4.64 14.88 -13.31
N ALA A 172 -5.22 14.05 -14.19
CA ALA A 172 -6.34 14.42 -15.06
C ALA A 172 -7.59 14.81 -14.26
N LYS A 173 -7.89 14.12 -13.15
CA LYS A 173 -8.98 14.46 -12.23
C LYS A 173 -8.72 15.77 -11.47
N ALA A 174 -7.46 16.05 -11.09
CA ALA A 174 -7.10 17.24 -10.32
C ALA A 174 -7.04 18.51 -11.18
N PHE A 175 -6.48 18.43 -12.39
CA PHE A 175 -6.16 19.59 -13.22
C PHE A 175 -6.97 19.66 -14.53
N GLY A 176 -7.71 18.59 -14.89
CA GLY A 176 -8.39 18.43 -16.17
C GLY A 176 -7.64 17.48 -17.11
N HIS A 177 -8.39 16.78 -17.98
CA HIS A 177 -7.85 15.67 -18.79
C HIS A 177 -6.77 16.09 -19.80
N ASN A 178 -6.85 17.29 -20.35
CA ASN A 178 -5.88 17.84 -21.32
C ASN A 178 -5.08 18.99 -20.71
N SER A 179 -4.84 18.94 -19.41
CA SER A 179 -4.04 19.95 -18.71
C SER A 179 -2.55 19.68 -18.93
N THR A 180 -1.75 20.74 -18.97
CA THR A 180 -0.29 20.64 -19.07
C THR A 180 0.31 19.84 -17.90
N GLN A 181 -0.34 19.87 -16.73
CA GLN A 181 0.06 19.10 -15.56
C GLN A 181 -0.19 17.60 -15.75
N ALA A 182 -1.36 17.19 -16.27
CA ALA A 182 -1.65 15.79 -16.55
C ALA A 182 -0.72 15.22 -17.63
N GLU A 183 -0.46 16.01 -18.69
CA GLU A 183 0.52 15.67 -19.72
C GLU A 183 1.94 15.55 -19.15
N ALA A 184 2.34 16.47 -18.25
CA ALA A 184 3.64 16.40 -17.59
C ALA A 184 3.79 15.13 -16.74
N VAL A 185 2.76 14.73 -15.98
CA VAL A 185 2.79 13.47 -15.20
C VAL A 185 2.94 12.27 -16.13
N SER A 186 2.20 12.20 -17.24
CA SER A 186 2.36 11.12 -18.23
C SER A 186 3.77 11.11 -18.83
N ALA A 187 4.30 12.28 -19.18
CA ALA A 187 5.63 12.43 -19.76
C ALA A 187 6.74 11.95 -18.81
N LEU A 188 6.59 12.09 -17.49
CA LEU A 188 7.54 11.55 -16.52
C LEU A 188 7.63 10.01 -16.59
N PHE A 189 6.48 9.32 -16.71
CA PHE A 189 6.48 7.86 -16.88
C PHE A 189 7.04 7.43 -18.24
N ASP A 190 6.76 8.19 -19.29
CA ASP A 190 7.30 7.91 -20.63
C ASP A 190 8.82 8.14 -20.68
N ASP A 191 9.33 9.16 -19.99
CA ASP A 191 10.76 9.38 -19.84
C ASP A 191 11.44 8.29 -19.01
N LEU A 192 10.82 7.83 -17.91
CA LEU A 192 11.32 6.68 -17.15
C LEU A 192 11.35 5.41 -18.01
N LYS A 193 10.30 5.15 -18.80
CA LYS A 193 10.25 4.02 -19.74
C LYS A 193 11.32 4.13 -20.84
N ARG A 194 11.70 5.34 -21.25
CA ARG A 194 12.75 5.55 -22.25
C ARG A 194 14.16 5.41 -21.66
N SER A 195 14.39 5.92 -20.45
CA SER A 195 15.70 6.02 -19.80
C SER A 195 16.09 4.79 -18.99
N SER A 196 15.14 3.99 -18.54
CA SER A 196 15.38 2.83 -17.67
C SER A 196 15.03 1.52 -18.36
N PHE A 197 16.06 0.74 -18.69
CA PHE A 197 15.93 -0.62 -19.20
C PHE A 197 15.03 -1.48 -18.29
N ASP A 198 15.33 -1.48 -16.98
CA ASP A 198 14.65 -2.31 -15.99
C ASP A 198 13.15 -2.02 -15.93
N TYR A 199 12.80 -0.73 -15.83
CA TYR A 199 11.40 -0.31 -15.73
C TYR A 199 10.62 -0.61 -17.00
N ARG A 200 11.22 -0.36 -18.17
CA ARG A 200 10.61 -0.65 -19.46
C ARG A 200 10.25 -2.12 -19.58
N TRP A 201 11.22 -3.01 -19.33
CA TRP A 201 11.00 -4.45 -19.51
C TRP A 201 10.12 -5.05 -18.43
N LEU A 202 10.14 -4.55 -17.19
CA LEU A 202 9.16 -4.93 -16.16
C LEU A 202 7.74 -4.49 -16.53
N SER A 203 7.59 -3.30 -17.11
CA SER A 203 6.29 -2.80 -17.60
C SER A 203 5.76 -3.65 -18.76
N GLU A 204 6.61 -4.03 -19.71
CA GLU A 204 6.21 -4.93 -20.81
C GLU A 204 5.87 -6.33 -20.27
N LEU A 205 6.65 -6.85 -19.32
CA LEU A 205 6.44 -8.16 -18.71
C LEU A 205 5.04 -8.29 -18.06
N HIS A 206 4.48 -7.21 -17.51
CA HIS A 206 3.12 -7.20 -16.96
C HIS A 206 2.09 -7.81 -17.92
N HIS A 207 2.12 -7.38 -19.19
CA HIS A 207 1.17 -7.84 -20.20
C HIS A 207 1.30 -9.35 -20.46
N TRP A 208 2.51 -9.90 -20.38
CA TRP A 208 2.76 -11.33 -20.58
C TRP A 208 2.29 -12.18 -19.41
N LEU A 209 2.58 -11.70 -18.20
CA LEU A 209 2.19 -12.40 -16.98
C LEU A 209 0.67 -12.44 -16.79
N GLN A 210 -0.05 -11.40 -17.25
CA GLN A 210 -1.52 -11.42 -17.28
C GLN A 210 -2.11 -12.53 -18.16
N HIS A 211 -1.43 -12.91 -19.25
CA HIS A 211 -1.92 -13.93 -20.18
C HIS A 211 -1.37 -15.33 -19.87
N ASN A 212 -0.75 -15.51 -18.70
CA ASN A 212 -0.12 -16.76 -18.24
C ASN A 212 0.91 -17.32 -19.24
N ASP A 213 1.63 -16.44 -19.92
CA ASP A 213 2.66 -16.83 -20.88
C ASP A 213 3.97 -17.13 -20.12
N GLY A 214 3.99 -18.32 -19.51
CA GLY A 214 5.11 -18.81 -18.70
C GLY A 214 6.43 -18.99 -19.46
N ALA A 215 6.45 -18.75 -20.78
CA ALA A 215 7.65 -18.78 -21.62
C ALA A 215 8.48 -17.49 -21.55
N ALA A 216 7.91 -16.38 -21.06
CA ALA A 216 8.64 -15.13 -20.88
C ALA A 216 9.67 -15.18 -19.74
N LEU A 217 9.55 -16.16 -18.82
CA LEU A 217 10.39 -16.29 -17.63
C LEU A 217 11.11 -17.64 -17.56
N ARG A 218 12.40 -17.59 -17.27
CA ARG A 218 13.24 -18.76 -16.96
C ARG A 218 13.58 -18.76 -15.49
N TYR A 219 13.20 -19.84 -14.80
CA TYR A 219 13.41 -19.99 -13.36
C TYR A 219 14.65 -20.84 -13.11
N GLN A 220 15.54 -20.35 -12.25
CA GLN A 220 16.73 -21.07 -11.83
C GLN A 220 16.66 -21.38 -10.34
N PHE A 221 16.57 -22.67 -10.01
CA PHE A 221 16.63 -23.18 -8.64
C PHE A 221 17.90 -24.00 -8.46
N THR A 222 18.82 -23.51 -7.64
CA THR A 222 20.08 -24.20 -7.34
C THR A 222 20.10 -24.62 -5.88
N ALA A 223 19.88 -25.91 -5.63
CA ALA A 223 20.12 -26.51 -4.31
C ALA A 223 21.62 -26.79 -4.14
N ARG A 224 22.18 -26.48 -2.97
CA ARG A 224 23.59 -26.79 -2.65
C ARG A 224 23.65 -27.51 -1.30
N ARG A 225 24.41 -28.61 -1.27
CA ARG A 225 24.70 -29.35 -0.02
C ARG A 225 25.75 -28.64 0.85
N LEU A 226 26.65 -27.90 0.20
CA LEU A 226 27.66 -27.04 0.80
C LEU A 226 27.63 -25.69 0.06
N GLY A 227 27.35 -24.60 0.79
CA GLY A 227 27.13 -23.25 0.23
C GLY A 227 25.67 -22.84 0.23
N GLU A 228 25.41 -21.56 -0.11
CA GLU A 228 24.06 -21.02 -0.11
C GLU A 228 23.27 -21.50 -1.34
N PRO A 229 21.99 -21.91 -1.17
CA PRO A 229 21.11 -22.14 -2.31
C PRO A 229 20.91 -20.82 -3.04
N HIS A 230 20.53 -20.91 -4.31
CA HIS A 230 20.29 -19.74 -5.12
C HIS A 230 18.99 -19.89 -5.90
N VAL A 231 18.17 -18.85 -5.84
CA VAL A 231 16.93 -18.72 -6.60
C VAL A 231 17.06 -17.45 -7.43
N ASP A 232 16.88 -17.58 -8.73
CA ASP A 232 16.82 -16.43 -9.64
C ASP A 232 15.74 -16.66 -10.70
N VAL A 233 15.25 -15.56 -11.26
CA VAL A 233 14.30 -15.56 -12.36
C VAL A 233 14.82 -14.63 -13.44
N HIS A 234 15.02 -15.17 -14.63
CA HIS A 234 15.52 -14.44 -15.77
C HIS A 234 14.42 -14.17 -16.79
N LEU A 235 14.48 -13.01 -17.43
CA LEU A 235 13.66 -12.70 -18.59
C LEU A 235 14.20 -13.44 -19.82
N ASP A 236 13.37 -14.24 -20.49
CA ASP A 236 13.79 -14.93 -21.73
C ASP A 236 13.95 -13.91 -22.87
N ARG A 237 15.18 -13.42 -23.05
CA ARG A 237 15.48 -12.35 -24.01
C ARG A 237 15.16 -12.75 -25.45
N GLN A 238 15.33 -14.03 -25.80
CA GLN A 238 15.08 -14.52 -27.15
C GLN A 238 13.59 -14.60 -27.43
N HIS A 239 12.83 -15.13 -26.47
CA HIS A 239 11.38 -15.21 -26.57
C HIS A 239 10.74 -13.82 -26.63
N MET A 240 11.20 -12.90 -25.78
CA MET A 240 10.76 -11.51 -25.77
C MET A 240 11.10 -10.78 -27.08
N ALA A 241 12.33 -10.94 -27.60
CA ALA A 241 12.74 -10.31 -28.86
C ALA A 241 11.94 -10.80 -30.07
N LEU A 242 11.66 -12.11 -30.16
CA LEU A 242 10.86 -12.68 -31.26
C LEU A 242 9.45 -12.12 -31.34
N ARG A 243 8.81 -11.82 -30.20
CA ARG A 243 7.49 -11.19 -30.19
C ARG A 243 7.57 -9.67 -30.41
N ALA A 244 8.67 -9.05 -29.99
CA ALA A 244 8.91 -7.63 -30.21
C ALA A 244 9.03 -7.28 -31.71
N ASP A 245 9.49 -8.22 -32.54
CA ASP A 245 9.61 -8.08 -34.00
C ASP A 245 8.29 -8.27 -34.78
N GLN A 246 7.16 -8.49 -34.11
CA GLN A 246 5.87 -8.66 -34.79
C GLN A 246 5.33 -7.33 -35.38
N PRO A 247 4.66 -7.35 -36.54
CA PRO A 247 4.30 -6.15 -37.33
C PRO A 247 3.30 -5.17 -36.69
N ASN A 248 2.89 -5.34 -35.43
CA ASN A 248 2.09 -4.39 -34.65
C ASN A 248 2.66 -4.10 -33.25
N SER A 249 3.90 -4.52 -33.00
CA SER A 249 4.58 -4.30 -31.73
C SER A 249 4.92 -2.82 -31.55
N LYS A 250 4.34 -2.18 -30.52
CA LYS A 250 4.62 -0.77 -30.14
C LYS A 250 5.83 -0.64 -29.21
N TRP A 251 6.73 -1.62 -29.22
CA TRP A 251 7.74 -1.74 -28.18
C TRP A 251 8.86 -0.72 -28.37
N LEU A 252 9.23 -0.08 -27.28
CA LEU A 252 10.39 0.81 -27.24
C LEU A 252 11.66 -0.04 -27.23
N ALA A 253 12.53 0.16 -28.21
CA ALA A 253 13.87 -0.45 -28.29
C ALA A 253 13.91 -2.00 -28.24
N PRO A 254 13.21 -2.71 -29.16
CA PRO A 254 13.16 -4.18 -29.19
C PRO A 254 14.54 -4.84 -29.34
N ASN A 255 15.48 -4.14 -30.00
CA ASN A 255 16.83 -4.61 -30.26
C ASN A 255 17.71 -4.68 -28.99
N GLU A 256 17.33 -4.03 -27.89
CA GLU A 256 18.15 -4.05 -26.67
C GLU A 256 18.33 -5.46 -26.10
N LEU A 257 17.26 -6.27 -26.05
CA LEU A 257 17.34 -7.67 -25.59
C LEU A 257 18.12 -8.57 -26.55
N ALA A 258 18.09 -8.26 -27.85
CA ALA A 258 18.81 -9.03 -28.87
C ALA A 258 20.33 -8.87 -28.73
N VAL A 259 20.81 -7.70 -28.32
CA VAL A 259 22.24 -7.38 -28.18
C VAL A 259 22.81 -7.90 -26.85
N MET A 260 21.97 -8.21 -25.86
CA MET A 260 22.44 -8.76 -24.58
C MET A 260 23.02 -10.17 -24.72
N THR A 261 24.12 -10.41 -24.01
CA THR A 261 24.80 -11.73 -23.99
C THR A 261 24.16 -12.71 -23.02
N ARG A 262 23.41 -12.22 -22.02
CA ARG A 262 22.75 -13.02 -20.98
C ARG A 262 21.33 -12.53 -20.74
N ASP A 263 20.49 -13.44 -20.25
CA ASP A 263 19.13 -13.14 -19.83
C ASP A 263 19.17 -12.32 -18.53
N PRO A 264 18.56 -11.13 -18.48
CA PRO A 264 18.62 -10.27 -17.29
C PRO A 264 17.83 -10.88 -16.13
N SER A 265 18.34 -10.74 -14.91
CA SER A 265 17.63 -11.14 -13.69
C SER A 265 16.49 -10.15 -13.42
N VAL A 266 15.28 -10.67 -13.32
CA VAL A 266 14.08 -9.90 -12.98
C VAL A 266 14.14 -9.39 -11.54
N LEU A 267 14.76 -10.15 -10.63
CA LEU A 267 14.93 -9.73 -9.24
C LEU A 267 15.88 -8.53 -9.13
N ASP A 268 16.99 -8.54 -9.87
CA ASP A 268 17.91 -7.40 -9.95
C ASP A 268 17.25 -6.17 -10.58
N MET A 269 16.45 -6.39 -11.65
CA MET A 269 15.69 -5.32 -12.28
C MET A 269 14.71 -4.66 -11.29
N ILE A 270 13.99 -5.45 -10.47
CA ILE A 270 13.07 -4.95 -9.45
C ILE A 270 13.81 -4.12 -8.39
N ASN A 271 14.96 -4.58 -7.93
CA ASN A 271 15.80 -3.82 -7.00
C ASN A 271 16.30 -2.51 -7.62
N ALA A 272 16.68 -2.54 -8.90
CA ALA A 272 17.20 -1.38 -9.62
C ALA A 272 16.15 -0.29 -9.89
N ILE A 273 14.87 -0.64 -10.00
CA ILE A 273 13.80 0.36 -10.23
C ILE A 273 13.37 1.08 -8.96
N GLN A 274 13.52 0.48 -7.78
CA GLN A 274 13.01 1.06 -6.53
C GLN A 274 13.48 2.51 -6.27
N PRO A 275 14.79 2.85 -6.36
CA PRO A 275 15.22 4.24 -6.20
C PRO A 275 14.72 5.16 -7.32
N LYS A 276 14.57 4.65 -8.55
CA LYS A 276 14.04 5.40 -9.69
C LYS A 276 12.56 5.75 -9.48
N MET A 277 11.78 4.82 -8.92
CA MET A 277 10.37 5.04 -8.58
C MET A 277 10.20 6.08 -7.48
N ASN A 278 11.08 6.07 -6.46
CA ASN A 278 11.09 7.12 -5.43
C ASN A 278 11.37 8.51 -6.03
N ALA A 279 12.36 8.61 -6.92
CA ALA A 279 12.70 9.85 -7.61
C ALA A 279 11.57 10.33 -8.55
N LEU A 280 10.89 9.40 -9.22
CA LEU A 280 9.72 9.69 -10.04
C LEU A 280 8.57 10.22 -9.17
N GLN A 281 8.27 9.57 -8.05
CA GLN A 281 7.19 10.00 -7.15
C GLN A 281 7.44 11.41 -6.61
N ALA A 282 8.68 11.75 -6.26
CA ALA A 282 9.03 13.10 -5.82
C ALA A 282 8.74 14.17 -6.90
N GLN A 283 8.96 13.84 -8.18
CA GLN A 283 8.63 14.74 -9.30
C GLN A 283 7.12 14.86 -9.51
N ILE A 284 6.38 13.74 -9.41
CA ILE A 284 4.91 13.74 -9.47
C ILE A 284 4.35 14.60 -8.33
N ASP A 285 4.85 14.44 -7.10
CA ASP A 285 4.40 15.20 -5.94
C ASP A 285 4.65 16.71 -6.11
N THR A 286 5.75 17.08 -6.76
CA THR A 286 6.04 18.50 -7.08
C THR A 286 5.00 19.10 -8.02
N ILE A 287 4.51 18.32 -9.01
CA ILE A 287 3.47 18.77 -9.94
C ILE A 287 2.10 18.79 -9.25
N MET A 288 1.79 17.73 -8.50
CA MET A 288 0.47 17.52 -7.90
C MET A 288 0.24 18.41 -6.67
N TYR A 289 1.30 18.77 -5.95
CA TYR A 289 1.25 19.47 -4.67
C TYR A 289 2.29 20.59 -4.59
N PRO A 290 2.21 21.62 -5.46
CA PRO A 290 3.18 22.71 -5.47
C PRO A 290 3.19 23.52 -4.16
N THR A 291 2.09 23.52 -3.41
CA THR A 291 1.94 24.23 -2.12
C THR A 291 2.32 23.37 -0.91
N VAL A 292 2.94 22.20 -1.10
CA VAL A 292 3.23 21.26 0.00
C VAL A 292 4.02 21.90 1.14
N ALA A 293 4.95 22.81 0.83
CA ALA A 293 5.73 23.53 1.84
C ALA A 293 4.85 24.45 2.71
N ASP A 294 3.91 25.17 2.09
CA ASP A 294 2.96 26.04 2.79
C ASP A 294 1.97 25.23 3.63
N ASP A 295 1.53 24.08 3.09
CA ASP A 295 0.63 23.16 3.77
C ASP A 295 1.32 22.52 4.99
N VAL A 296 2.59 22.11 4.85
CA VAL A 296 3.42 21.63 5.96
C VAL A 296 3.63 22.73 7.00
N ALA A 297 3.91 23.97 6.58
CA ALA A 297 4.07 25.09 7.49
C ALA A 297 2.78 25.37 8.28
N ALA A 298 1.62 25.31 7.62
CA ALA A 298 0.32 25.48 8.27
C ALA A 298 0.04 24.37 9.30
N VAL A 299 0.37 23.12 8.99
CA VAL A 299 0.20 22.02 9.96
C VAL A 299 1.26 22.06 11.07
N LYS A 300 2.50 22.49 10.80
CA LYS A 300 3.53 22.74 11.84
C LYS A 300 3.08 23.84 12.80
N ASP A 301 2.49 24.91 12.30
CA ASP A 301 1.89 25.98 13.11
C ASP A 301 0.76 25.44 13.99
N LEU A 302 -0.16 24.65 13.43
CA LEU A 302 -1.20 23.97 14.20
C LEU A 302 -0.61 23.08 15.32
N ILE A 303 0.37 22.24 15.01
CA ILE A 303 1.04 21.36 15.99
C ILE A 303 1.77 22.20 17.06
N GLY A 304 2.42 23.29 16.66
CA GLY A 304 3.11 24.21 17.55
C GLY A 304 2.20 24.82 18.61
N ARG A 305 0.91 25.04 18.28
CA ARG A 305 -0.10 25.50 19.24
C ARG A 305 -0.37 24.50 20.37
N PHE A 306 -0.06 23.22 20.20
CA PHE A 306 -0.13 22.20 21.26
C PHE A 306 1.11 22.21 22.20
N GLY A 307 2.06 23.13 21.99
CA GLY A 307 3.20 23.32 22.90
C GLY A 307 4.18 22.15 22.96
N GLY A 308 4.15 21.24 21.98
CA GLY A 308 5.05 20.09 21.92
C GLY A 308 4.81 19.00 22.97
N GLN A 309 3.67 19.03 23.67
CA GLN A 309 3.32 17.99 24.64
C GLN A 309 2.96 16.68 23.95
N LYS A 310 3.33 15.54 24.56
CA LYS A 310 2.94 14.21 24.07
C LYS A 310 1.47 13.99 24.41
N GLY A 311 0.63 13.79 23.39
CA GLY A 311 -0.81 13.60 23.55
C GLY A 311 -1.50 13.33 22.21
N LEU A 312 -2.83 13.26 22.25
CA LEU A 312 -3.66 13.07 21.06
C LEU A 312 -4.15 14.43 20.56
N ASP A 313 -3.56 14.94 19.46
CA ASP A 313 -3.99 16.20 18.84
C ASP A 313 -5.38 16.03 18.23
N ALA A 314 -6.35 16.79 18.73
CA ALA A 314 -7.75 16.66 18.32
C ALA A 314 -8.42 18.03 18.19
N LEU A 315 -9.25 18.19 17.16
CA LEU A 315 -10.02 19.41 16.91
C LEU A 315 -11.48 19.20 17.32
N LYS A 316 -12.00 20.07 18.20
CA LYS A 316 -13.42 20.04 18.61
C LYS A 316 -14.14 21.32 18.12
N SER A 317 -15.32 21.15 17.54
CA SER A 317 -16.20 22.28 17.20
C SER A 317 -16.64 23.02 18.47
N ALA A 318 -16.91 24.33 18.35
CA ALA A 318 -17.39 25.12 19.49
C ALA A 318 -18.71 24.57 20.08
N PRO A 319 -18.97 24.76 21.39
CA PRO A 319 -20.24 24.36 22.00
C PRO A 319 -21.44 24.96 21.25
N GLY A 320 -22.42 24.13 20.87
CA GLY A 320 -23.61 24.56 20.11
C GLY A 320 -23.56 24.36 18.59
N SER A 321 -22.52 23.70 18.06
CA SER A 321 -22.47 23.30 16.66
C SER A 321 -23.46 22.17 16.35
N ILE A 322 -24.24 22.33 15.28
CA ILE A 322 -25.23 21.35 14.82
C ILE A 322 -24.61 20.04 14.29
N GLN A 323 -23.29 20.04 14.04
CA GLN A 323 -22.51 18.91 13.52
C GLN A 323 -21.35 18.57 14.46
N GLU A 324 -21.60 18.47 15.76
CA GLU A 324 -20.58 18.05 16.73
C GLU A 324 -20.35 16.53 16.59
N PRO A 325 -19.22 16.06 16.01
CA PRO A 325 -18.95 14.63 15.95
C PRO A 325 -18.69 14.10 17.37
N TRP A 326 -19.17 12.89 17.63
CA TRP A 326 -19.03 12.20 18.93
C TRP A 326 -17.58 11.99 19.40
N SER A 327 -16.59 12.15 18.52
CA SER A 327 -15.16 12.19 18.86
C SER A 327 -14.48 13.28 18.03
N PRO A 328 -13.60 14.12 18.63
CA PRO A 328 -12.87 15.11 17.87
C PRO A 328 -11.96 14.42 16.85
N PRO A 329 -12.00 14.79 15.55
CA PRO A 329 -11.21 14.15 14.50
C PRO A 329 -9.72 14.14 14.84
N HIS A 330 -9.14 12.94 14.83
CA HIS A 330 -7.73 12.73 15.09
C HIS A 330 -6.88 13.04 13.86
N LEU A 331 -5.76 13.71 14.07
CA LEU A 331 -4.74 13.85 13.04
C LEU A 331 -4.05 12.49 12.83
N SER A 332 -3.82 12.13 11.56
CA SER A 332 -3.26 10.86 11.14
C SER A 332 -1.79 10.82 11.55
N PRO A 333 -1.35 9.80 12.30
CA PRO A 333 0.05 9.66 12.70
C PRO A 333 1.02 9.75 11.52
N ARG A 334 0.60 9.25 10.36
CA ARG A 334 1.39 9.25 9.14
C ARG A 334 1.61 10.65 8.57
N VAL A 335 0.57 11.47 8.54
CA VAL A 335 0.67 12.87 8.11
C VAL A 335 1.52 13.66 9.09
N LEU A 336 1.38 13.39 10.39
CA LEU A 336 2.19 14.03 11.42
C LEU A 336 3.68 13.65 11.30
N SER A 337 4.00 12.38 11.05
CA SER A 337 5.37 11.92 10.80
C SER A 337 5.97 12.57 9.55
N PHE A 338 5.21 12.65 8.45
CA PHE A 338 5.63 13.36 7.24
C PHE A 338 5.94 14.83 7.53
N VAL A 339 5.01 15.54 8.17
CA VAL A 339 5.17 16.95 8.54
C VAL A 339 6.40 17.18 9.41
N ARG A 340 6.71 16.26 10.35
CA ARG A 340 7.88 16.34 11.22
C ARG A 340 9.20 16.12 10.46
N ALA A 341 9.24 15.15 9.53
CA ALA A 341 10.43 14.84 8.74
C ALA A 341 10.66 15.81 7.56
N PHE A 342 9.63 16.56 7.14
CA PHE A 342 9.70 17.45 5.99
C PHE A 342 10.76 18.55 6.18
N GLY A 343 11.78 18.54 5.31
CA GLY A 343 12.90 19.49 5.30
C GLY A 343 14.13 19.06 6.11
N GLN A 344 14.13 17.87 6.71
CA GLN A 344 15.34 17.30 7.31
C GLN A 344 16.15 16.52 6.25
N PRO A 345 17.50 16.66 6.20
CA PRO A 345 18.31 15.77 5.39
C PRO A 345 18.16 14.33 5.90
N LEU A 346 18.00 13.39 4.95
CA LEU A 346 17.93 11.95 5.20
C LEU A 346 19.20 11.42 5.88
#